data_AF-A0A7S2Q6G1-F1
#
_entry.id   AF-A0A7S2Q6G1-F1
#
_cell.length_a   1.000
_cell.length_b   1.000
_cell.length_c   1.000
_cell.angle_alpha   90.00
_cell.angle_beta   90.00
_cell.angle_gamma   90.00
#
_symmetry.space_group_name_H-M   'P 1'
#
loop_
_entity.id
_entity.type
_entity.pdbx_description
1 polymer ?
#
loop_
_entity_poly.entity_id
_entity_poly.type
_entity_poly.pdbx_seq_one_letter_code
_entity_poly.pdbx_strand_id
1 'polypeptide(L)'
;GPGMSGAKADSNGEDEDDASSSSSGPGRGKKPTMQLHPLQIRFSQRKMRNVFADGRLIEDAADVITSVRRSPEEAELYDAAFRLEAPFPPIEVLRWRCKLRDETTGRPMLDDRGREMMEEEESWFTLDNRRLYCLQKAALRLWPEHCTADVIAEVRKDRRMREIRKFRTMDNGESLMVGSVPDGVPFERWAWRDEVTAGHHGENTRRHSAVPRPVEGGQKGCGRGKGRGGKAYEGGKGGGKGGKGGYGKAKGGEEDTGGGGSWG
;
A
#
# COMPACT_ATOMS: atom_id res chain seq x y z
N GLY A 1 -53.74 -52.02 4.05
CA GLY A 1 -54.42 -50.88 4.69
C GLY A 1 -53.63 -49.62 4.41
N PRO A 2 -54.27 -48.50 4.05
CA PRO A 2 -53.63 -47.31 3.48
C PRO A 2 -53.14 -46.32 4.55
N GLY A 3 -52.31 -45.35 4.14
CA GLY A 3 -51.97 -44.13 4.89
C GLY A 3 -50.52 -44.11 5.39
N MET A 4 -49.74 -43.04 5.28
CA MET A 4 -50.05 -41.66 5.00
C MET A 4 -48.87 -40.99 4.28
N SER A 5 -49.25 -40.15 3.33
CA SER A 5 -48.48 -39.12 2.65
C SER A 5 -47.84 -38.13 3.62
N GLY A 6 -46.55 -37.84 3.43
CA GLY A 6 -45.86 -36.72 4.07
C GLY A 6 -45.06 -35.95 3.03
N ALA A 7 -45.72 -35.02 2.35
CA ALA A 7 -45.09 -34.03 1.49
C ALA A 7 -44.31 -33.02 2.36
N LYS A 8 -43.03 -32.81 2.04
CA LYS A 8 -42.26 -31.66 2.55
C LYS A 8 -42.17 -30.63 1.43
N ALA A 9 -42.60 -29.43 1.76
CA ALA A 9 -42.61 -28.26 0.90
C ALA A 9 -41.19 -27.72 0.69
N ASP A 10 -40.85 -27.50 -0.57
CA ASP A 10 -39.72 -26.67 -0.99
C ASP A 10 -40.12 -25.20 -0.83
N SER A 11 -39.51 -24.50 0.13
CA SER A 11 -39.58 -23.04 0.22
C SER A 11 -38.50 -22.44 -0.66
N ASN A 12 -38.86 -22.04 -1.88
CA ASN A 12 -38.09 -21.10 -2.70
C ASN A 12 -38.06 -19.76 -1.96
N GLY A 13 -36.93 -19.44 -1.35
CA GLY A 13 -36.61 -18.07 -0.94
C GLY A 13 -36.11 -17.32 -2.17
N GLU A 14 -36.91 -16.37 -2.63
CA GLU A 14 -36.53 -15.41 -3.66
C GLU A 14 -35.51 -14.45 -3.04
N ASP A 15 -34.24 -14.61 -3.42
CA ASP A 15 -33.19 -13.64 -3.12
C ASP A 15 -33.45 -12.39 -3.98
N GLU A 16 -34.10 -11.39 -3.40
CA GLU A 16 -34.23 -10.05 -3.98
C GLU A 16 -32.83 -9.41 -4.05
N ASP A 17 -32.26 -9.38 -5.26
CA ASP A 17 -31.09 -8.59 -5.62
C ASP A 17 -31.42 -7.10 -5.52
N ASP A 18 -31.29 -6.57 -4.30
CA ASP A 18 -31.42 -5.15 -3.98
C ASP A 18 -30.24 -4.39 -4.61
N ALA A 19 -30.42 -4.03 -5.88
CA ALA A 19 -29.53 -3.20 -6.65
C ALA A 19 -29.40 -1.83 -5.96
N SER A 20 -28.39 -1.71 -5.09
CA SER A 20 -27.99 -0.47 -4.44
C SER A 20 -27.60 0.58 -5.48
N SER A 21 -28.62 1.30 -5.94
CA SER A 21 -28.54 2.53 -6.71
C SER A 21 -27.70 3.53 -5.93
N SER A 22 -26.51 3.81 -6.46
CA SER A 22 -25.57 4.79 -5.94
C SER A 22 -26.08 6.19 -6.28
N SER A 23 -27.06 6.65 -5.52
CA SER A 23 -27.55 8.03 -5.58
C SER A 23 -26.45 8.98 -5.09
N SER A 24 -25.84 9.69 -6.03
CA SER A 24 -24.97 10.83 -5.81
C SER A 24 -25.80 12.02 -5.30
N GLY A 25 -26.20 11.95 -4.02
CA GLY A 25 -26.89 13.03 -3.33
C GLY A 25 -25.99 14.25 -3.09
N PRO A 26 -26.52 15.48 -3.20
CA PRO A 26 -25.78 16.71 -2.93
C PRO A 26 -25.66 16.87 -1.41
N GLY A 27 -24.43 16.76 -0.88
CA GLY A 27 -24.17 16.97 0.54
C GLY A 27 -23.41 15.85 1.24
N ARG A 28 -22.51 15.12 0.55
CA ARG A 28 -21.46 14.38 1.27
C ARG A 28 -20.63 15.39 2.05
N GLY A 29 -20.89 15.50 3.35
CA GLY A 29 -20.11 16.33 4.27
C GLY A 29 -18.62 16.06 4.05
N LYS A 30 -17.82 17.12 4.02
CA LYS A 30 -16.36 17.00 3.92
C LYS A 30 -15.91 16.06 5.04
N LYS A 31 -15.26 14.95 4.68
CA LYS A 31 -14.68 14.04 5.68
C LYS A 31 -13.74 14.89 6.55
N PRO A 32 -13.76 14.72 7.89
CA PRO A 32 -12.84 15.45 8.75
C PRO A 32 -11.40 15.17 8.29
N THR A 33 -10.65 16.24 8.05
CA THR A 33 -9.23 16.18 7.71
C THR A 33 -8.41 16.53 8.95
N MET A 34 -7.24 15.91 9.07
CA MET A 34 -6.19 16.33 10.01
C MET A 34 -4.92 16.63 9.22
N GLN A 35 -3.89 17.15 9.89
CA GLN A 35 -2.61 17.47 9.26
C GLN A 35 -1.49 16.63 9.88
N LEU A 36 -0.69 15.99 9.03
CA LEU A 36 0.43 15.14 9.45
C LEU A 36 1.69 15.51 8.67
N HIS A 37 2.85 15.26 9.29
CA HIS A 37 4.13 15.39 8.63
C HIS A 37 4.32 14.25 7.61
N PRO A 38 4.51 14.51 6.30
CA PRO A 38 4.57 13.45 5.29
C PRO A 38 5.66 12.40 5.54
N LEU A 39 6.82 12.80 6.07
CA LEU A 39 7.93 11.88 6.37
C LEU A 39 7.65 10.95 7.57
N GLN A 40 6.58 11.18 8.35
CA GLN A 40 6.13 10.29 9.43
C GLN A 40 5.13 9.23 8.96
N ILE A 41 4.59 9.38 7.74
CA ILE A 41 3.64 8.42 7.17
C ILE A 41 4.42 7.35 6.41
N ARG A 42 4.07 6.08 6.62
CA ARG A 42 4.72 4.91 6.02
C ARG A 42 3.93 4.37 4.83
N PHE A 43 4.66 3.78 3.89
CA PHE A 43 4.07 3.07 2.76
C PHE A 43 3.43 1.76 3.22
N SER A 44 2.30 1.37 2.63
CA SER A 44 1.68 0.06 2.96
C SER A 44 2.16 -1.09 2.09
N GLN A 45 2.84 -0.81 0.97
CA GLN A 45 3.26 -1.82 0.00
C GLN A 45 4.69 -1.57 -0.42
N ARG A 46 5.45 -2.63 -0.66
CA ARG A 46 6.86 -2.56 -1.10
C ARG A 46 7.07 -1.99 -2.51
N LYS A 47 6.09 -2.08 -3.41
CA LYS A 47 6.24 -1.67 -4.81
C LYS A 47 5.14 -0.71 -5.21
N MET A 48 5.47 0.27 -6.05
CA MET A 48 4.50 1.10 -6.75
C MET A 48 4.90 1.36 -8.19
N ARG A 49 3.92 1.70 -9.02
CA ARG A 49 4.17 2.18 -10.38
C ARG A 49 4.66 3.63 -10.35
N ASN A 50 5.53 3.97 -11.30
CA ASN A 50 6.03 5.32 -11.55
C ASN A 50 5.03 6.24 -12.29
N VAL A 51 3.81 5.74 -12.58
CA VAL A 51 2.72 6.48 -13.23
C VAL A 51 1.42 6.39 -12.41
N PHE A 52 0.63 7.45 -12.45
CA PHE A 52 -0.75 7.48 -11.98
C PHE A 52 -1.69 6.71 -12.91
N ALA A 53 -2.94 6.50 -12.48
CA ALA A 53 -3.94 5.79 -13.27
C ALA A 53 -4.33 6.54 -14.56
N ASP A 54 -4.14 7.85 -14.59
CA ASP A 54 -4.34 8.73 -15.74
C ASP A 54 -3.10 8.82 -16.65
N GLY A 55 -2.05 8.06 -16.38
CA GLY A 55 -0.81 8.02 -17.16
C GLY A 55 0.21 9.11 -16.84
N ARG A 56 -0.10 10.06 -15.94
CA ARG A 56 0.88 11.08 -15.52
C ARG A 56 2.01 10.46 -14.71
N LEU A 57 3.24 10.94 -14.90
CA LEU A 57 4.38 10.53 -14.08
C LEU A 57 4.22 11.04 -12.65
N ILE A 58 4.67 10.24 -11.68
CA ILE A 58 4.63 10.63 -10.28
C ILE A 58 5.60 11.78 -9.95
N GLU A 59 6.73 11.86 -10.65
CA GLU A 59 7.71 12.95 -10.46
C GLU A 59 7.10 14.30 -10.86
N ASP A 60 6.46 14.37 -12.03
CA ASP A 60 5.76 15.57 -12.49
C ASP A 60 4.70 16.04 -11.48
N ALA A 61 3.99 15.09 -10.86
CA ALA A 61 3.00 15.41 -9.84
C ALA A 61 3.64 15.89 -8.52
N ALA A 62 4.83 15.42 -8.18
CA ALA A 62 5.59 15.89 -7.03
C ALA A 62 6.13 17.32 -7.26
N ASP A 63 6.49 17.68 -8.49
CA ASP A 63 7.01 18.99 -8.86
C ASP A 63 5.97 20.11 -8.76
N VAL A 64 4.68 19.79 -8.96
CA VAL A 64 3.60 20.78 -8.87
C VAL A 64 3.05 20.98 -7.45
N ILE A 65 3.53 20.23 -6.45
CA ILE A 65 3.14 20.43 -5.05
C ILE A 65 3.80 21.72 -4.55
N THR A 66 2.99 22.63 -4.03
CA THR A 66 3.45 23.91 -3.50
C THR A 66 3.53 23.88 -1.98
N SER A 67 4.47 24.65 -1.43
CA SER A 67 4.60 24.88 0.01
C SER A 67 4.11 26.26 0.37
N VAL A 68 3.15 26.35 1.29
CA VAL A 68 2.62 27.60 1.82
C VAL A 68 3.20 27.83 3.21
N ARG A 69 3.88 28.97 3.39
CA ARG A 69 4.41 29.37 4.70
C ARG A 69 3.25 29.77 5.62
N ARG A 70 3.29 29.29 6.85
CA ARG A 70 2.29 29.59 7.89
C ARG A 70 2.59 30.89 8.61
N SER A 71 1.58 31.44 9.28
CA SER A 71 1.82 32.47 10.29
C SER A 71 2.59 31.88 11.48
N PRO A 72 3.27 32.68 12.31
CA PRO A 72 3.96 32.19 13.50
C PRO A 72 3.04 31.41 14.45
N GLU A 73 1.81 31.88 14.65
CA GLU A 73 0.82 31.24 15.54
C GLU A 73 0.38 29.88 14.99
N GLU A 74 0.16 29.77 13.68
CA GLU A 74 -0.14 28.50 13.02
C GLU A 74 1.06 27.55 13.04
N ALA A 75 2.28 28.07 12.87
CA ALA A 75 3.47 27.26 12.88
C ALA A 75 3.69 26.60 14.26
N GLU A 76 3.42 27.32 15.34
CA GLU A 76 3.45 26.80 16.71
C GLU A 76 2.35 25.75 16.94
N LEU A 77 1.11 26.02 16.49
CA LEU A 77 -0.01 25.08 16.66
C LEU A 77 0.23 23.72 15.99
N TYR A 78 0.86 23.72 14.82
CA TYR A 78 1.08 22.51 14.03
C TYR A 78 2.51 21.94 14.12
N ASP A 79 3.39 22.57 14.90
CA ASP A 79 4.83 22.26 14.97
C ASP A 79 5.49 22.15 13.57
N ALA A 80 5.11 23.06 12.68
CA ALA A 80 5.55 23.05 11.28
C ALA A 80 5.47 24.44 10.65
N ALA A 81 6.53 24.90 10.00
CA ALA A 81 6.57 26.21 9.35
C ALA A 81 5.76 26.27 8.03
N PHE A 82 5.51 25.12 7.42
CA PHE A 82 4.89 25.01 6.09
C PHE A 82 3.68 24.08 6.06
N ARG A 83 2.75 24.36 5.15
CA ARG A 83 1.70 23.46 4.70
C ARG A 83 1.92 23.09 3.24
N LEU A 84 1.83 21.82 2.89
CA LEU A 84 1.87 21.36 1.50
C LEU A 84 0.48 21.41 0.88
N GLU A 85 0.38 21.98 -0.32
CA GLU A 85 -0.82 21.98 -1.14
C GLU A 85 -0.59 21.11 -2.37
N ALA A 86 -1.34 20.00 -2.44
CA ALA A 86 -1.20 19.01 -3.51
C ALA A 86 -2.34 19.11 -4.54
N PRO A 87 -2.09 18.79 -5.82
CA PRO A 87 -3.10 18.83 -6.89
C PRO A 87 -4.05 17.61 -6.86
N PHE A 88 -4.09 16.89 -5.74
CA PHE A 88 -4.89 15.68 -5.57
C PHE A 88 -5.61 15.72 -4.21
N PRO A 89 -6.74 14.99 -4.06
CA PRO A 89 -7.44 14.91 -2.80
C PRO A 89 -6.54 14.40 -1.66
N PRO A 90 -6.79 14.84 -0.40
CA PRO A 90 -6.10 14.34 0.78
C PRO A 90 -6.02 12.80 0.81
N ILE A 91 -4.85 12.27 1.19
CA ILE A 91 -4.66 10.83 1.29
C ILE A 91 -5.36 10.27 2.52
N GLU A 92 -5.90 9.06 2.40
CA GLU A 92 -6.42 8.33 3.56
C GLU A 92 -5.23 7.71 4.33
N VAL A 93 -5.20 7.95 5.64
CA VAL A 93 -4.20 7.38 6.55
C VAL A 93 -4.89 6.60 7.66
N LEU A 94 -4.21 5.59 8.18
CA LEU A 94 -4.70 4.76 9.26
C LEU A 94 -3.58 4.43 10.24
N ARG A 95 -3.90 4.40 11.55
CA ARG A 95 -2.99 3.89 12.58
C ARG A 95 -3.01 2.38 12.53
N TRP A 96 -1.83 1.78 12.44
CA TRP A 96 -1.69 0.34 12.41
C TRP A 96 -0.36 -0.10 13.00
N ARG A 97 -0.38 -1.27 13.64
CA ARG A 97 0.81 -1.96 14.10
C ARG A 97 1.23 -2.99 13.05
N CYS A 98 2.35 -2.79 12.37
CA CYS A 98 2.76 -3.68 11.30
C CYS A 98 3.28 -5.03 11.84
N LYS A 99 3.09 -6.10 11.07
CA LYS A 99 3.76 -7.39 11.32
C LYS A 99 5.22 -7.25 10.94
N LEU A 100 6.13 -7.62 11.84
CA LEU A 100 7.54 -7.72 11.52
C LEU A 100 7.77 -8.89 10.58
N ARG A 101 8.65 -8.68 9.59
CA ARG A 101 8.95 -9.66 8.57
C ARG A 101 10.45 -9.78 8.41
N ASP A 102 10.89 -10.99 8.15
CA ASP A 102 12.27 -11.25 7.78
C ASP A 102 12.57 -10.59 6.43
N GLU A 103 13.58 -9.73 6.38
CA GLU A 103 13.90 -8.89 5.20
C GLU A 103 14.31 -9.72 3.97
N THR A 104 14.83 -10.93 4.20
CA THR A 104 15.32 -11.80 3.12
C THR A 104 14.17 -12.63 2.52
N THR A 105 13.32 -13.20 3.36
CA THR A 105 12.29 -14.17 2.98
C THR A 105 10.88 -13.58 2.89
N GLY A 106 10.64 -12.46 3.56
CA GLY A 106 9.33 -11.79 3.67
C GLY A 106 8.32 -12.53 4.56
N ARG A 107 8.73 -13.59 5.23
CA ARG A 107 7.88 -14.34 6.17
C ARG A 107 7.69 -13.53 7.46
N PRO A 108 6.52 -13.62 8.12
CA PRO A 108 6.35 -13.03 9.45
C PRO A 108 7.41 -13.57 10.41
N MET A 109 8.05 -12.68 11.16
CA MET A 109 8.90 -13.09 12.28
C MET A 109 8.02 -13.66 13.39
N LEU A 110 8.48 -14.71 14.06
CA LEU A 110 7.78 -15.34 15.17
C LEU A 110 8.57 -15.13 16.47
N ASP A 111 7.87 -14.89 17.58
CA ASP A 111 8.46 -14.85 18.92
C ASP A 111 8.82 -16.25 19.44
N ASP A 112 9.42 -16.33 20.62
CA ASP A 112 9.79 -17.60 21.27
C ASP A 112 8.60 -18.55 21.52
N ARG A 113 7.37 -18.03 21.44
CA ARG A 113 6.12 -18.78 21.60
C ARG A 113 5.46 -19.12 20.26
N GLY A 114 6.14 -18.84 19.14
CA GLY A 114 5.63 -19.10 17.79
C GLY A 114 4.54 -18.13 17.32
N ARG A 115 4.36 -16.98 17.98
CA ARG A 115 3.36 -15.96 17.62
C ARG A 115 4.00 -14.91 16.71
N GLU A 116 3.23 -14.40 15.75
CA GLU A 116 3.71 -13.35 14.85
C GLU A 116 4.13 -12.11 15.64
N MET A 117 5.38 -11.67 15.43
CA MET A 117 5.90 -10.44 16.00
C MET A 117 5.28 -9.23 15.29
N MET A 118 4.93 -8.25 16.08
CA MET A 118 4.36 -6.99 15.64
C MET A 118 5.31 -5.87 16.07
N GLU A 119 5.29 -4.74 15.37
CA GLU A 119 5.96 -3.53 15.87
C GLU A 119 5.44 -3.17 17.28
N GLU A 120 6.28 -2.55 18.10
CA GLU A 120 5.88 -2.14 19.45
C GLU A 120 4.81 -1.02 19.39
N GLU A 121 5.06 -0.03 18.54
CA GLU A 121 4.22 1.15 18.39
C GLU A 121 3.31 1.05 17.16
N GLU A 122 2.19 1.77 17.22
CA GLU A 122 1.38 2.01 16.02
C GLU A 122 1.98 3.14 15.21
N SER A 123 1.98 2.97 13.89
CA SER A 123 2.43 4.02 12.97
C SER A 123 1.32 4.42 12.00
N TRP A 124 1.48 5.58 11.37
CA TRP A 124 0.57 6.03 10.30
C TRP A 124 0.95 5.38 8.98
N PHE A 125 -0.01 4.71 8.35
CA PHE A 125 0.15 4.12 7.03
C PHE A 125 -0.86 4.68 6.05
N THR A 126 -0.51 4.70 4.77
CA THR A 126 -1.46 4.98 3.69
C THR A 126 -1.58 3.82 2.72
N LEU A 127 -2.75 3.67 2.10
CA LEU A 127 -2.96 2.81 0.94
C LEU A 127 -2.60 3.49 -0.40
N ASP A 128 -2.36 4.80 -0.39
CA ASP A 128 -2.04 5.59 -1.58
C ASP A 128 -0.55 5.94 -1.65
N ASN A 129 0.29 4.91 -1.87
CA ASN A 129 1.74 5.07 -1.88
C ASN A 129 2.23 6.10 -2.91
N ARG A 130 1.55 6.24 -4.05
CA ARG A 130 1.96 7.20 -5.10
C ARG A 130 1.80 8.64 -4.65
N ARG A 131 0.66 8.98 -4.04
CA ARG A 131 0.44 10.33 -3.51
C ARG A 131 1.34 10.63 -2.32
N LEU A 132 1.55 9.65 -1.43
CA LEU A 132 2.50 9.82 -0.33
C LEU A 132 3.93 10.05 -0.83
N TYR A 133 4.38 9.30 -1.84
CA TYR A 133 5.69 9.53 -2.45
C TYR A 133 5.84 10.99 -2.91
N CYS A 134 4.84 11.52 -3.61
CA CYS A 134 4.86 12.92 -4.06
C CYS A 134 4.95 13.90 -2.88
N LEU A 135 4.15 13.69 -1.82
CA LEU A 135 4.17 14.51 -0.61
C LEU A 135 5.53 14.45 0.11
N GLN A 136 6.14 13.26 0.20
CA GLN A 136 7.45 13.11 0.83
C GLN A 136 8.56 13.75 0.00
N LYS A 137 8.51 13.66 -1.34
CA LYS A 137 9.45 14.37 -2.22
C LYS A 137 9.34 15.89 -2.06
N ALA A 138 8.13 16.42 -1.95
CA ALA A 138 7.92 17.85 -1.68
C ALA A 138 8.43 18.23 -0.28
N ALA A 139 8.15 17.41 0.75
CA ALA A 139 8.64 17.63 2.10
C ALA A 139 10.18 17.63 2.18
N LEU A 140 10.85 16.74 1.43
CA LEU A 140 12.31 16.68 1.36
C LEU A 140 12.95 17.96 0.83
N ARG A 141 12.25 18.73 -0.03
CA ARG A 141 12.76 20.03 -0.53
C ARG A 141 12.80 21.10 0.55
N LEU A 142 12.01 20.94 1.62
CA LEU A 142 11.95 21.85 2.76
C LEU A 142 12.83 21.37 3.92
N TRP A 143 13.37 20.15 3.87
CA TRP A 143 14.18 19.60 4.95
C TRP A 143 15.43 20.49 5.21
N PRO A 144 15.76 20.85 6.47
CA PRO A 144 15.27 20.28 7.74
C PRO A 144 14.00 20.94 8.32
N GLU A 145 13.38 21.89 7.63
CA GLU A 145 12.18 22.54 8.11
C GLU A 145 10.98 21.59 8.04
N HIS A 146 10.14 21.62 9.08
CA HIS A 146 8.96 20.77 9.16
C HIS A 146 7.83 21.32 8.29
N CYS A 147 7.11 20.40 7.64
CA CYS A 147 5.90 20.70 6.90
C CYS A 147 4.80 19.68 7.18
N THR A 148 3.54 20.08 7.00
CA THR A 148 2.38 19.19 7.14
C THR A 148 1.54 19.16 5.87
N ALA A 149 0.82 18.06 5.66
CA ALA A 149 -0.15 17.91 4.56
C ALA A 149 -1.52 17.50 5.11
N ASP A 150 -2.58 17.93 4.44
CA ASP A 150 -3.94 17.50 4.77
C ASP A 150 -4.12 16.00 4.46
N VAL A 151 -4.63 15.27 5.45
CA VAL A 151 -4.92 13.83 5.36
C VAL A 151 -6.29 13.53 5.95
N ILE A 152 -6.89 12.42 5.53
CA ILE A 152 -8.13 11.89 6.10
C ILE A 152 -7.75 10.73 7.00
N ALA A 153 -7.80 10.95 8.32
CA ALA A 153 -7.56 9.90 9.28
C ALA A 153 -8.77 8.98 9.40
N GLU A 154 -8.59 7.72 9.05
CA GLU A 154 -9.62 6.71 9.17
C GLU A 154 -9.57 6.06 10.56
N VAL A 155 -10.44 6.51 11.46
CA VAL A 155 -10.66 5.88 12.78
C VAL A 155 -11.58 4.67 12.59
N ARG A 156 -11.01 3.47 12.43
CA ARG A 156 -11.79 2.28 12.04
C ARG A 156 -12.47 1.57 13.21
N LYS A 157 -13.72 1.13 12.96
CA LYS A 157 -14.44 0.04 13.65
C LYS A 157 -14.72 -1.10 12.63
N ASP A 158 -13.74 -1.93 12.29
CA ASP A 158 -13.89 -3.25 11.60
C ASP A 158 -13.96 -3.34 10.05
N ARG A 159 -14.54 -2.40 9.29
CA ARG A 159 -14.95 -2.66 7.88
C ARG A 159 -13.86 -2.94 6.82
N ARG A 160 -12.58 -2.70 7.07
CA ARG A 160 -11.51 -2.79 6.04
C ARG A 160 -10.31 -3.69 6.41
N MET A 161 -10.50 -4.66 7.31
CA MET A 161 -9.47 -5.68 7.61
C MET A 161 -8.93 -6.40 6.35
N ARG A 162 -9.71 -6.51 5.27
CA ARG A 162 -9.26 -7.10 4.00
C ARG A 162 -8.17 -6.29 3.30
N GLU A 163 -8.24 -4.95 3.34
CA GLU A 163 -7.22 -4.09 2.72
C GLU A 163 -5.94 -4.07 3.53
N ILE A 164 -6.04 -4.15 4.86
CA ILE A 164 -4.89 -4.26 5.76
C ILE A 164 -4.11 -5.56 5.52
N ARG A 165 -4.76 -6.64 5.07
CA ARG A 165 -4.03 -7.87 4.64
C ARG A 165 -3.08 -7.63 3.46
N LYS A 166 -3.25 -6.54 2.72
CA LYS A 166 -2.33 -6.12 1.65
C LYS A 166 -1.10 -5.38 2.17
N PHE A 167 -1.05 -5.08 3.47
CA PHE A 167 0.12 -4.46 4.09
C PHE A 167 1.27 -5.45 4.06
N ARG A 168 2.20 -5.19 3.15
CA ARG A 168 3.37 -6.04 2.88
C ARG A 168 4.56 -5.12 2.67
N THR A 169 5.04 -4.61 3.79
CA THR A 169 6.31 -3.90 3.91
C THR A 169 7.36 -4.86 4.43
N MET A 170 8.62 -4.64 4.06
CA MET A 170 9.75 -5.46 4.53
C MET A 170 10.54 -4.72 5.61
N ASP A 171 10.54 -3.40 5.52
CA ASP A 171 11.31 -2.42 6.28
C ASP A 171 10.37 -1.43 6.97
N ASN A 172 9.27 -1.96 7.51
CA ASN A 172 8.26 -1.17 8.22
C ASN A 172 7.60 -0.05 7.36
N GLY A 173 7.78 -0.07 6.04
CA GLY A 173 7.21 0.93 5.12
C GLY A 173 8.03 2.20 5.03
N GLU A 174 9.32 2.14 5.39
CA GLU A 174 10.26 3.25 5.31
C GLU A 174 10.85 3.44 3.90
N SER A 175 10.86 2.39 3.06
CA SER A 175 11.24 2.46 1.66
C SER A 175 10.21 1.86 0.71
N LEU A 176 10.38 2.18 -0.57
CA LEU A 176 9.50 1.77 -1.64
C LEU A 176 10.31 1.49 -2.91
N MET A 177 9.93 0.46 -3.65
CA MET A 177 10.45 0.21 -4.98
C MET A 177 9.56 0.92 -6.01
N VAL A 178 10.13 1.86 -6.76
CA VAL A 178 9.44 2.66 -7.77
C VAL A 178 9.85 2.17 -9.16
N GLY A 179 8.89 1.79 -9.99
CA GLY A 179 9.17 1.32 -11.34
C GLY A 179 7.96 0.64 -11.99
N SER A 180 8.12 0.15 -13.21
CA SER A 180 7.03 -0.49 -13.94
C SER A 180 7.54 -1.43 -15.01
N VAL A 181 7.34 -2.74 -14.82
CA VAL A 181 7.68 -3.77 -15.81
C VAL A 181 6.93 -3.56 -17.13
N PRO A 182 5.60 -3.29 -17.15
CA PRO A 182 4.89 -3.01 -18.40
C PRO A 182 5.44 -1.81 -19.18
N ASP A 183 5.95 -0.79 -18.48
CA ASP A 183 6.48 0.43 -19.09
C ASP A 183 7.99 0.36 -19.34
N GLY A 184 8.63 -0.80 -19.09
CA GLY A 184 10.07 -1.00 -19.26
C GLY A 184 10.95 -0.22 -18.27
N VAL A 185 10.38 0.28 -17.18
CA VAL A 185 11.10 1.06 -16.17
C VAL A 185 11.57 0.13 -15.04
N PRO A 186 12.88 0.00 -14.79
CA PRO A 186 13.39 -0.83 -13.71
C PRO A 186 12.88 -0.34 -12.35
N PHE A 187 12.78 -1.27 -11.39
CA PHE A 187 12.41 -0.91 -10.02
C PHE A 187 13.63 -0.40 -9.27
N GLU A 188 13.59 0.87 -8.88
CA GLU A 188 14.61 1.50 -8.05
C GLU A 188 14.10 1.64 -6.62
N ARG A 189 14.98 1.35 -5.64
CA ARG A 189 14.64 1.54 -4.22
C ARG A 189 14.74 3.01 -3.90
N TRP A 190 13.72 3.54 -3.26
CA TRP A 190 13.66 4.90 -2.76
C TRP A 190 13.27 4.92 -1.29
N ALA A 191 14.02 5.68 -0.49
CA ALA A 191 13.72 5.94 0.91
C ALA A 191 14.09 7.40 1.20
N TRP A 192 13.19 8.16 1.83
CA TRP A 192 13.44 9.58 2.06
C TRP A 192 14.66 9.82 2.97
N ARG A 193 14.95 8.91 3.90
CA ARG A 193 16.11 9.00 4.79
C ARG A 193 17.42 8.95 4.01
N ASP A 194 17.49 8.05 3.02
CA ASP A 194 18.68 7.90 2.17
C ASP A 194 18.92 9.19 1.36
N GLU A 195 17.85 9.86 0.91
CA GLU A 195 17.93 11.15 0.20
C GLU A 195 18.46 12.28 1.09
N VAL A 196 18.02 12.34 2.36
CA VAL A 196 18.55 13.31 3.33
C VAL A 196 20.05 13.09 3.53
N THR A 197 20.47 11.85 3.79
CA THR A 197 21.88 11.51 3.96
C THR A 197 22.70 11.82 2.71
N ALA A 198 22.18 11.49 1.52
CA ALA A 198 22.85 11.78 0.25
C ALA A 198 22.96 13.29 -0.04
N GLY A 199 21.93 14.07 0.32
CA GLY A 199 21.93 15.54 0.19
C GLY A 199 23.05 16.19 1.00
N HIS A 200 23.25 15.74 2.24
CA HIS A 200 24.34 16.22 3.10
C HIS A 200 25.75 15.89 2.55
N HIS A 201 25.91 14.84 1.76
CA HIS A 201 27.19 14.48 1.14
C HIS A 201 27.38 15.08 -0.27
N GLY A 202 26.28 15.44 -0.96
CA GLY A 202 26.29 15.89 -2.35
C GLY A 202 26.62 17.37 -2.57
N GLU A 203 26.48 18.22 -1.56
CA GLU A 203 26.79 19.65 -1.69
C GLU A 203 28.30 19.94 -1.83
N ASN A 204 29.15 18.97 -1.49
CA ASN A 204 30.61 19.09 -1.66
C ASN A 204 31.12 18.56 -3.03
N THR A 205 30.27 17.96 -3.88
CA THR A 205 30.74 17.27 -5.11
C THR A 205 29.97 17.64 -6.40
N ARG A 206 28.83 18.35 -6.33
CA ARG A 206 27.97 18.64 -7.51
C ARG A 206 28.38 19.88 -8.32
N ARG A 207 29.68 20.05 -8.64
CA ARG A 207 30.12 20.92 -9.77
C ARG A 207 30.56 20.17 -11.03
N HIS A 208 30.56 18.83 -11.05
CA HIS A 208 31.15 18.09 -12.19
C HIS A 208 30.39 16.83 -12.64
N SER A 209 29.08 16.89 -12.81
CA SER A 209 28.36 15.84 -13.54
C SER A 209 27.32 16.43 -14.51
N ALA A 210 27.85 16.95 -15.62
CA ALA A 210 27.08 17.13 -16.83
C ALA A 210 26.53 15.76 -17.27
N VAL A 211 25.21 15.61 -17.24
CA VAL A 211 24.52 14.47 -17.84
C VAL A 211 24.80 14.49 -19.34
N PRO A 212 25.28 13.39 -19.95
CA PRO A 212 25.39 13.31 -21.40
C PRO A 212 23.98 13.39 -21.98
N ARG A 213 23.73 14.40 -22.82
CA ARG A 213 22.49 14.48 -23.61
C ARG A 213 22.36 13.21 -24.46
N PRO A 214 21.16 12.64 -24.60
CA PRO A 214 20.95 11.53 -25.51
C PRO A 214 21.29 12.01 -26.93
N VAL A 215 22.25 11.32 -27.54
CA VAL A 215 22.61 11.51 -28.94
C VAL A 215 21.38 11.13 -29.76
N GLU A 216 20.86 12.08 -30.54
CA GLU A 216 19.87 11.84 -31.59
C GLU A 216 20.45 10.87 -32.63
N GLY A 217 20.26 9.58 -32.37
CA GLY A 217 20.70 8.50 -33.22
C GLY A 217 19.75 8.28 -34.38
N GLY A 218 20.13 8.78 -35.55
CA GLY A 218 20.28 7.92 -36.72
C GLY A 218 19.01 7.29 -37.30
N GLN A 219 18.40 8.03 -38.20
CA GLN A 219 17.59 7.57 -39.31
C GLN A 219 18.30 6.42 -40.08
N LYS A 220 17.87 5.15 -39.92
CA LYS A 220 18.27 4.06 -40.84
C LYS A 220 17.33 2.86 -40.80
N GLY A 221 16.75 2.53 -41.96
CA GLY A 221 16.35 1.16 -42.28
C GLY A 221 14.87 0.91 -42.55
N CYS A 222 14.39 1.30 -43.72
CA CYS A 222 13.19 0.75 -44.34
C CYS A 222 13.42 -0.72 -44.80
N GLY A 223 13.32 -1.65 -43.85
CA GLY A 223 13.36 -3.09 -44.13
C GLY A 223 11.97 -3.66 -44.39
N ARG A 224 11.57 -3.76 -45.67
CA ARG A 224 10.42 -4.57 -46.11
C ARG A 224 10.72 -6.06 -45.88
N GLY A 225 10.28 -6.61 -44.76
CA GLY A 225 10.28 -8.06 -44.48
C GLY A 225 8.88 -8.65 -44.64
N LYS A 226 8.58 -9.21 -45.81
CA LYS A 226 7.44 -10.11 -46.03
C LYS A 226 7.80 -11.51 -45.48
N GLY A 227 6.98 -12.05 -44.58
CA GLY A 227 6.93 -13.47 -44.23
C GLY A 227 5.80 -13.67 -43.22
N ARG A 228 4.58 -14.10 -43.59
CA ARG A 228 4.13 -15.45 -43.99
C ARG A 228 4.61 -16.56 -43.04
N GLY A 229 3.66 -17.09 -42.26
CA GLY A 229 3.77 -18.27 -41.39
C GLY A 229 3.19 -17.94 -40.01
N GLY A 230 1.95 -18.23 -39.65
CA GLY A 230 1.20 -19.44 -39.95
C GLY A 230 1.59 -20.54 -38.97
N LYS A 231 0.96 -20.57 -37.79
CA LYS A 231 0.73 -21.79 -37.00
C LYS A 231 -0.35 -21.57 -35.95
N ALA A 232 -1.53 -22.10 -36.27
CA ALA A 232 -2.56 -22.43 -35.32
C ALA A 232 -1.99 -23.43 -34.30
N TYR A 233 -2.26 -23.20 -33.02
CA TYR A 233 -2.25 -24.25 -32.02
C TYR A 233 -3.68 -24.42 -31.52
N GLU A 234 -4.34 -25.41 -32.10
CA GLU A 234 -5.48 -26.08 -31.50
C GLU A 234 -5.04 -26.82 -30.24
N GLY A 235 -5.98 -27.00 -29.31
CA GLY A 235 -6.08 -28.25 -28.55
C GLY A 235 -5.27 -28.31 -27.26
N GLY A 236 -5.90 -27.92 -26.16
CA GLY A 236 -5.38 -28.16 -24.82
C GLY A 236 -6.47 -28.25 -23.75
N LYS A 237 -7.50 -29.07 -23.98
CA LYS A 237 -8.42 -29.53 -22.92
C LYS A 237 -7.64 -30.45 -21.96
N GLY A 238 -7.07 -29.89 -20.91
CA GLY A 238 -6.48 -30.64 -19.79
C GLY A 238 -7.38 -30.57 -18.56
N GLY A 239 -8.24 -31.57 -18.39
CA GLY A 239 -9.01 -31.77 -17.16
C GLY A 239 -8.11 -32.27 -16.04
N GLY A 240 -7.98 -31.50 -14.97
CA GLY A 240 -7.32 -31.88 -13.73
C GLY A 240 -8.30 -31.90 -12.56
N LYS A 241 -9.05 -33.01 -12.44
CA LYS A 241 -9.68 -33.41 -11.17
C LYS A 241 -8.59 -33.99 -10.27
N GLY A 242 -8.56 -33.61 -8.99
CA GLY A 242 -7.91 -34.41 -7.95
C GLY A 242 -7.15 -33.58 -6.94
N GLY A 243 -7.65 -33.52 -5.71
CA GLY A 243 -6.94 -32.91 -4.60
C GLY A 243 -7.79 -32.66 -3.36
N LYS A 244 -8.58 -33.66 -2.93
CA LYS A 244 -9.13 -33.68 -1.57
C LYS A 244 -7.98 -33.96 -0.60
N GLY A 245 -7.39 -32.91 -0.03
CA GLY A 245 -6.51 -32.99 1.13
C GLY A 245 -7.35 -32.88 2.40
N GLY A 246 -7.69 -34.02 2.99
CA GLY A 246 -8.10 -34.12 4.39
C GLY A 246 -6.89 -34.10 5.33
N TYR A 247 -7.17 -34.30 6.62
CA TYR A 247 -6.27 -34.34 7.80
C TYR A 247 -5.94 -32.95 8.38
N GLY A 248 -6.11 -32.67 9.67
CA GLY A 248 -6.49 -33.52 10.80
C GLY A 248 -7.03 -32.68 11.96
N LYS A 249 -8.05 -33.24 12.61
CA LYS A 249 -8.71 -32.75 13.81
C LYS A 249 -7.94 -33.30 15.01
N ALA A 250 -7.12 -32.48 15.67
CA ALA A 250 -6.50 -32.86 16.94
C ALA A 250 -7.55 -32.73 18.05
N LYS A 251 -8.03 -33.88 18.53
CA LYS A 251 -8.68 -34.09 19.83
C LYS A 251 -7.60 -34.57 20.80
N GLY A 252 -7.71 -34.16 22.07
CA GLY A 252 -7.16 -34.91 23.20
C GLY A 252 -6.10 -34.14 23.98
N GLY A 253 -6.40 -33.90 25.25
CA GLY A 253 -5.48 -33.29 26.22
C GLY A 253 -6.23 -32.76 27.43
N GLU A 254 -7.11 -33.58 27.99
CA GLU A 254 -7.67 -33.41 29.33
C GLU A 254 -6.69 -34.08 30.27
N GLU A 255 -5.94 -33.30 31.05
CA GLU A 255 -5.23 -33.79 32.24
C GLU A 255 -5.65 -32.93 33.43
N ASP A 256 -6.59 -33.53 34.16
CA ASP A 256 -6.95 -33.26 35.52
C ASP A 256 -5.87 -33.88 36.43
N THR A 257 -5.10 -33.04 37.14
CA THR A 257 -4.42 -33.45 38.37
C THR A 257 -4.42 -32.29 39.35
N GLY A 258 -5.24 -32.44 40.39
CA GLY A 258 -5.34 -31.53 41.51
C GLY A 258 -4.20 -31.60 42.53
N GLY A 259 -4.42 -30.88 43.62
CA GLY A 259 -3.57 -30.77 44.81
C GLY A 259 -3.15 -29.31 45.01
N GLY A 260 -3.47 -28.60 46.08
CA GLY A 260 -3.91 -28.97 47.41
C GLY A 260 -3.04 -28.22 48.43
N GLY A 261 -3.66 -27.40 49.30
CA GLY A 261 -3.04 -26.80 50.50
C GLY A 261 -2.05 -25.65 50.23
N SER A 262 -1.83 -24.67 51.11
CA SER A 262 -2.20 -24.51 52.51
C SER A 262 -2.22 -23.02 52.82
N TRP A 263 -3.16 -22.63 53.67
CA TRP A 263 -3.10 -21.35 54.39
C TRP A 263 -2.07 -21.46 55.51
N GLY A 264 -1.34 -20.37 55.72
CA GLY A 264 -0.40 -20.11 56.80
C GLY A 264 -0.07 -18.64 56.79
#